data_AF-A0AAW2RXX2-F1
#
_entry.id   AF-A0AAW2RXX2-F1
#
_cell.length_a   1.000
_cell.length_b   1.000
_cell.length_c   1.000
_cell.angle_alpha   90.00
_cell.angle_beta   90.00
_cell.angle_gamma   90.00
#
_symmetry.space_group_name_H-M   'P 1'
#
loop_
_entity.id
_entity.type
_entity.pdbx_description
1 polymer ?
#
loop_
_entity_poly.entity_id
_entity_poly.type
_entity_poly.pdbx_seq_one_letter_code
_entity_poly.pdbx_strand_id
1 'polypeptide(L)'
;MQMEKLSVQDQVEDATAYIKQLTQRIEEMRKRKSEALMTASGSSGGSMGGSKLPDVEVRELGSNLEVVLISSGLCKTVMLHQIVSILEQEGAEVVNVNFSNMGAHIFHTIHAQVLHSHPSIHIHI
;
A
#
# COMPACT_ATOMS: atom_id res chain seq x y z
N MET A 1 14.51 35.44 -32.57
CA MET A 1 14.28 34.51 -31.44
C MET A 1 14.08 33.13 -32.07
N GLN A 2 15.02 32.22 -31.86
CA GLN A 2 15.10 30.96 -32.62
C GLN A 2 14.09 29.95 -32.07
N MET A 3 13.24 29.41 -32.94
CA MET A 3 12.51 28.16 -32.68
C MET A 3 13.44 27.03 -33.10
N GLU A 4 14.23 26.52 -32.15
CA GLU A 4 14.92 25.23 -32.34
C GLU A 4 13.86 24.13 -32.41
N LYS A 5 13.49 23.78 -33.65
CA LYS A 5 12.64 22.64 -33.96
C LYS A 5 13.48 21.38 -33.71
N LEU A 6 13.55 20.93 -32.46
CA LEU A 6 14.19 19.68 -32.07
C LEU A 6 13.73 18.58 -33.03
N SER A 7 14.68 17.91 -33.69
CA SER A 7 14.37 16.88 -34.67
C SER A 7 13.53 15.81 -33.99
N VAL A 8 12.55 15.24 -34.70
CA VAL A 8 11.73 14.13 -34.15
C VAL A 8 12.64 13.00 -33.67
N GLN A 9 13.78 12.82 -34.33
CA GLN A 9 14.80 11.86 -33.93
C GLN A 9 15.41 12.19 -32.56
N ASP A 10 15.74 13.46 -32.31
CA ASP A 10 16.30 13.91 -31.02
C ASP A 10 15.28 13.74 -29.88
N GLN A 11 13.99 14.00 -30.14
CA GLN A 11 12.92 13.80 -29.15
C GLN A 11 12.72 12.33 -28.81
N VAL A 12 12.85 11.43 -29.79
CA VAL A 12 12.75 9.99 -29.57
C VAL A 12 13.97 9.47 -28.81
N GLU A 13 15.16 9.99 -29.10
CA GLU A 13 16.39 9.67 -28.37
C GLU A 13 16.32 10.12 -26.91
N ASP A 14 15.83 11.34 -26.64
CA ASP A 14 15.63 11.87 -25.29
C ASP A 14 14.59 11.07 -24.51
N ALA A 15 13.43 10.77 -25.11
CA ALA A 15 12.42 9.93 -24.49
C ALA A 15 12.94 8.52 -24.18
N THR A 16 13.77 7.96 -25.07
CA THR A 16 14.38 6.64 -24.86
C THR A 16 15.41 6.67 -23.72
N ALA A 17 16.22 7.72 -23.64
CA ALA A 17 17.16 7.92 -22.55
C ALA A 17 16.43 8.07 -21.21
N TYR A 18 15.33 8.82 -21.20
CA TYR A 18 14.50 9.02 -20.02
C TYR A 18 13.83 7.73 -19.54
N ILE A 19 13.25 6.92 -20.45
CA ILE A 19 12.68 5.61 -20.11
C ILE A 19 13.74 4.67 -19.52
N LYS A 20 14.95 4.65 -20.08
CA LYS A 20 16.07 3.87 -19.54
C LYS A 20 16.43 4.31 -18.13
N GLN A 21 16.54 5.63 -17.90
CA GLN A 21 16.85 6.18 -16.59
C GLN A 21 15.78 5.83 -15.54
N LEU A 22 14.50 5.94 -15.90
CA LEU A 22 13.39 5.57 -15.02
C LEU A 22 13.40 4.07 -14.71
N THR A 23 13.66 3.23 -15.70
CA THR A 23 13.74 1.77 -15.51
C THR A 23 14.86 1.41 -14.55
N GLN A 24 16.05 2.01 -14.73
CA GLN A 24 17.20 1.82 -13.84
C GLN A 24 16.89 2.29 -12.41
N ARG A 25 16.20 3.43 -12.25
CA ARG A 25 15.80 3.94 -10.94
C ARG A 25 14.79 3.03 -10.25
N ILE A 26 13.84 2.46 -11.00
CA ILE A 26 12.89 1.47 -10.47
C ILE A 26 13.63 0.21 -10.03
N GLU A 27 14.58 -0.29 -10.83
CA GLU A 27 15.38 -1.46 -10.48
C GLU A 27 16.23 -1.22 -9.23
N GLU A 28 16.86 -0.05 -9.11
CA GLU A 28 17.61 0.35 -7.92
C GLU A 28 16.69 0.44 -6.69
N MET A 29 15.51 1.04 -6.82
CA MET A 29 14.54 1.08 -5.73
C MET A 29 14.06 -0.33 -5.34
N ARG A 30 13.85 -1.23 -6.30
CA ARG A 30 13.51 -2.63 -6.03
C ARG A 30 14.65 -3.38 -5.35
N LYS A 31 15.90 -3.14 -5.77
CA LYS A 31 17.10 -3.71 -5.16
C LYS A 31 17.26 -3.25 -3.72
N ARG A 32 17.17 -1.94 -3.46
CA ARG A 32 17.19 -1.38 -2.10
C ARG A 32 16.06 -1.92 -1.22
N LYS A 33 14.85 -2.08 -1.78
CA LYS A 33 13.73 -2.75 -1.08
C LYS A 33 14.05 -4.20 -0.73
N SER A 34 14.71 -4.95 -1.62
CA SER A 34 15.12 -6.34 -1.37
C SER A 34 16.26 -6.46 -0.36
N GLU A 35 17.22 -5.54 -0.38
CA GLU A 35 18.35 -5.50 0.55
C GLU A 35 17.89 -5.12 1.96
N ALA A 36 16.98 -4.15 2.09
CA ALA A 36 16.35 -3.79 3.36
C ALA A 36 15.54 -4.96 3.95
N LEU A 37 14.92 -5.79 3.11
CA LEU A 37 14.22 -7.01 3.54
C LEU A 37 15.21 -8.08 4.06
N MET A 38 16.39 -8.18 3.46
CA MET A 38 17.45 -9.11 3.90
C MET A 38 18.11 -8.69 5.22
N THR A 39 18.30 -7.39 5.47
CA THR A 39 18.88 -6.89 6.73
C THR A 39 17.90 -6.91 7.90
N ALA A 40 16.59 -6.81 7.65
CA ALA A 40 15.56 -7.01 8.68
C ALA A 40 15.45 -8.47 9.18
N SER A 41 16.07 -9.43 8.47
CA SER A 41 16.04 -10.86 8.82
C SER A 41 17.05 -11.26 9.92
N GLY A 42 17.88 -10.33 10.40
CA GLY A 42 18.97 -10.63 11.34
C GLY A 42 18.68 -10.38 12.82
N SER A 43 17.53 -9.81 13.20
CA SER A 43 17.29 -9.44 14.61
C SER A 43 15.81 -9.41 14.96
N SER A 44 15.24 -10.58 15.25
CA SER A 44 14.29 -10.86 16.33
C SER A 44 13.51 -12.14 16.01
N GLY A 45 13.53 -13.08 16.96
CA GLY A 45 12.91 -14.39 16.82
C GLY A 45 11.43 -14.29 16.48
N GLY A 46 11.04 -14.96 15.39
CA GLY A 46 9.66 -15.02 14.92
C GLY A 46 9.63 -15.43 13.45
N SER A 47 9.83 -16.71 13.19
CA SER A 47 9.69 -17.32 11.87
C SER A 47 8.36 -16.92 11.20
N MET A 48 8.42 -16.16 10.11
CA MET A 48 7.44 -16.27 9.03
C MET A 48 8.06 -15.74 7.73
N GLY A 49 8.54 -16.68 6.91
CA GLY A 49 9.29 -16.37 5.70
C GLY A 49 8.56 -15.47 4.70
N GLY A 50 9.31 -14.57 4.07
CA GLY A 50 9.02 -13.99 2.76
C GLY A 50 7.59 -13.49 2.53
N SER A 51 6.93 -12.94 3.55
CA SER A 51 5.57 -12.43 3.39
C SER A 51 5.63 -11.13 2.57
N LYS A 52 5.14 -11.21 1.33
CA LYS A 52 4.68 -10.01 0.62
C LYS A 52 3.79 -9.24 1.59
N LEU A 53 4.13 -7.98 1.84
CA LEU A 53 3.27 -7.08 2.60
C LEU A 53 1.86 -7.14 1.99
N PRO A 54 0.81 -7.14 2.81
CA PRO A 54 -0.54 -7.06 2.29
C PRO A 54 -0.73 -5.76 1.53
N ASP A 55 -1.65 -5.78 0.58
CA ASP A 55 -2.19 -4.56 0.02
C ASP A 55 -3.32 -4.07 0.92
N VAL A 56 -3.33 -2.78 1.25
CA VAL A 56 -4.37 -2.17 2.09
C VAL A 56 -4.93 -0.97 1.34
N GLU A 57 -6.21 -1.03 1.01
CA GLU A 57 -6.96 0.06 0.39
C GLU A 57 -7.98 0.59 1.40
N VAL A 58 -8.11 1.91 1.49
CA VAL A 58 -9.08 2.57 2.37
C VAL A 58 -9.97 3.47 1.52
N ARG A 59 -11.28 3.29 1.64
CA ARG A 59 -12.31 4.05 0.91
C ARG A 59 -13.22 4.75 1.90
N GLU A 60 -13.41 6.05 1.73
CA GLU A 60 -14.36 6.84 2.50
C GLU A 60 -15.72 6.90 1.76
N LEU A 61 -16.79 6.57 2.47
CA LEU A 61 -18.18 6.54 2.01
C LEU A 61 -19.03 7.44 2.92
N GLY A 62 -18.62 8.71 3.06
CA GLY A 62 -19.24 9.68 3.95
C GLY A 62 -18.92 9.40 5.42
N SER A 63 -19.92 9.06 6.24
CA SER A 63 -19.69 8.68 7.65
C SER A 63 -19.19 7.24 7.82
N ASN A 64 -19.10 6.47 6.73
CA ASN A 64 -18.65 5.09 6.73
C ASN A 64 -17.27 5.00 6.08
N LEU A 65 -16.43 4.13 6.62
CA LEU A 65 -15.10 3.80 6.13
C LEU A 65 -15.10 2.34 5.69
N GLU A 66 -14.54 2.05 4.53
CA GLU A 66 -14.35 0.71 4.03
C GLU A 66 -12.85 0.44 3.85
N VAL A 67 -12.32 -0.53 4.59
CA VAL A 67 -10.92 -0.94 4.53
C VAL A 67 -10.84 -2.30 3.88
N VAL A 68 -10.14 -2.40 2.75
CA VAL A 68 -9.90 -3.65 2.03
C VAL A 68 -8.46 -4.09 2.26
N LEU A 69 -8.30 -5.22 2.92
CA LEU A 69 -7.02 -5.87 3.15
C LEU A 69 -6.88 -7.07 2.23
N ILE A 70 -5.90 -7.03 1.32
CA ILE A 70 -5.55 -8.13 0.41
C ILE A 70 -4.27 -8.77 0.92
N SER A 71 -4.36 -10.01 1.39
CA SER A 71 -3.21 -10.76 1.88
C SER A 71 -2.95 -12.00 1.04
N SER A 72 -1.67 -12.28 0.75
CA SER A 72 -1.20 -13.49 0.08
C SER A 72 -0.40 -14.31 1.09
N GLY A 73 -0.96 -15.40 1.62
CA GLY A 73 -0.25 -16.32 2.52
C GLY A 73 -0.69 -16.30 3.98
N LEU A 74 0.20 -16.67 4.91
CA LEU A 74 -0.09 -17.01 6.32
C LEU A 74 -0.13 -15.82 7.30
N CYS A 75 0.12 -14.59 6.86
CA CYS A 75 0.08 -13.38 7.70
C CYS A 75 -1.36 -12.88 7.97
N LYS A 76 -2.28 -13.80 8.27
CA LYS A 76 -3.74 -13.57 8.20
C LYS A 76 -4.31 -12.90 9.44
N THR A 77 -3.86 -13.30 10.62
CA THR A 77 -4.50 -12.95 11.89
C THR A 77 -3.93 -11.70 12.53
N VAL A 78 -2.63 -11.45 12.36
CA VAL A 78 -1.94 -10.31 12.99
C VAL A 78 -2.43 -8.98 12.41
N MET A 79 -2.64 -8.91 11.09
CA MET A 79 -2.91 -7.64 10.42
C MET A 79 -4.37 -7.20 10.55
N LEU A 80 -5.32 -8.13 10.62
CA LEU A 80 -6.72 -7.78 10.82
C LEU A 80 -6.96 -7.21 12.22
N HIS A 81 -6.35 -7.80 13.26
CA HIS A 81 -6.39 -7.23 14.62
C HIS A 81 -5.79 -5.82 14.67
N GLN A 82 -4.64 -5.60 14.00
CA GLN A 82 -4.03 -4.27 13.94
C GLN A 82 -4.94 -3.23 13.30
N ILE A 83 -5.60 -3.57 12.17
CA ILE A 83 -6.53 -2.65 11.51
C ILE A 83 -7.72 -2.33 12.43
N VAL A 84 -8.32 -3.33 13.07
CA VAL A 84 -9.43 -3.11 14.00
C VAL A 84 -9.01 -2.24 15.18
N SER A 85 -7.84 -2.48 15.78
CA SER A 85 -7.33 -1.65 16.87
C SER A 85 -7.07 -0.20 16.46
N ILE A 86 -6.56 0.04 15.24
CA ILE A 86 -6.38 1.40 14.71
C ILE A 86 -7.73 2.08 14.50
N LEU A 87 -8.72 1.38 13.94
CA LEU A 87 -10.06 1.92 13.74
C LEU A 87 -10.71 2.31 15.06
N GLU A 88 -10.65 1.43 16.07
CA GLU A 88 -11.18 1.72 17.41
C GLU A 88 -10.46 2.90 18.09
N GLN A 89 -9.13 2.98 17.97
CA GLN A 89 -8.33 4.08 18.50
C GLN A 89 -8.69 5.43 17.87
N GLU A 90 -8.99 5.42 16.56
CA GLU A 90 -9.40 6.61 15.80
C GLU A 90 -10.91 6.91 15.95
N GLY A 91 -11.62 6.19 16.83
CA GLY A 91 -13.03 6.43 17.11
C GLY A 91 -14.00 5.94 16.03
N ALA A 92 -13.54 5.03 15.16
CA ALA A 92 -14.36 4.33 14.19
C ALA A 92 -14.79 2.97 14.74
N GLU A 93 -16.10 2.73 14.80
CA GLU A 93 -16.68 1.44 15.19
C GLU A 93 -16.77 0.53 13.98
N VAL A 94 -16.22 -0.67 14.10
CA VAL A 94 -16.32 -1.69 13.05
C VAL A 94 -17.73 -2.30 13.07
N VAL A 95 -18.53 -1.98 12.05
CA VAL A 95 -19.92 -2.44 11.91
C VAL A 95 -19.98 -3.82 11.26
N ASN A 96 -19.10 -4.07 10.28
CA ASN A 96 -19.10 -5.34 9.56
C ASN A 96 -17.68 -5.72 9.10
N VAL A 97 -17.39 -7.02 9.10
CA VAL A 97 -16.17 -7.56 8.51
C VAL A 97 -16.56 -8.73 7.62
N ASN A 98 -16.29 -8.58 6.33
CA ASN A 98 -16.43 -9.64 5.36
C ASN A 98 -15.06 -10.23 5.02
N PHE A 99 -15.01 -11.53 4.75
CA PHE A 99 -13.82 -12.19 4.24
C PHE A 99 -14.18 -13.03 3.02
N SER A 100 -13.34 -12.96 1.99
CA SER A 100 -13.47 -13.82 0.82
C SER A 100 -12.11 -14.39 0.44
N ASN A 101 -12.11 -15.65 0.06
CA ASN A 101 -10.92 -16.34 -0.41
C ASN A 101 -11.02 -16.48 -1.93
N MET A 102 -10.12 -15.84 -2.67
CA MET A 102 -9.99 -15.99 -4.11
C MET A 102 -8.63 -16.60 -4.45
N GLY A 103 -8.59 -17.93 -4.48
CA GLY A 103 -7.41 -18.70 -4.86
C GLY A 103 -6.28 -18.58 -3.85
N ALA A 104 -5.22 -17.85 -4.22
CA ALA A 104 -4.05 -17.60 -3.38
C ALA A 104 -4.15 -16.32 -2.54
N HIS A 105 -5.20 -15.51 -2.77
CA HIS A 105 -5.40 -14.22 -2.14
C HIS A 105 -6.64 -14.24 -1.26
N ILE A 106 -6.52 -13.66 -0.07
CA ILE A 106 -7.63 -13.47 0.85
C ILE A 106 -7.91 -11.98 0.91
N PHE A 107 -9.17 -11.63 0.67
CA PHE A 107 -9.70 -10.27 0.75
C PHE A 107 -10.50 -10.16 2.03
N HIS A 108 -10.11 -9.24 2.90
CA HIS A 108 -10.91 -8.81 4.02
C HIS A 108 -11.47 -7.43 3.72
N THR A 109 -12.76 -7.25 3.89
CA THR A 109 -13.43 -5.97 3.72
C THR A 109 -14.04 -5.60 5.06
N ILE A 110 -13.54 -4.53 5.67
CA ILE A 110 -13.96 -4.04 6.96
C ILE A 110 -14.77 -2.78 6.71
N HIS A 111 -16.03 -2.77 7.11
CA HIS A 111 -16.85 -1.57 7.15
C HIS A 111 -16.86 -1.04 8.58
N ALA A 112 -16.37 0.17 8.75
CA ALA A 112 -16.42 0.91 9.98
C ALA A 112 -17.26 2.18 9.82
N GLN A 113 -17.80 2.69 10.91
CA GLN A 113 -18.53 3.95 10.96
C GLN A 113 -17.84 4.87 11.97
N VAL A 114 -17.64 6.12 11.58
CA VAL A 114 -17.04 7.12 12.46
C VAL A 114 -18.10 7.58 13.45
N LEU A 115 -18.01 7.15 14.71
CA LEU A 115 -18.96 7.49 15.77
C LEU A 115 -18.76 8.92 16.28
N HIS A 116 -17.51 9.40 16.26
CA HIS A 116 -17.14 10.65 16.88
C HIS A 116 -16.26 11.46 15.92
N SER A 117 -16.82 12.50 15.32
CA SER A 117 -16.02 13.59 14.81
C SER A 117 -15.33 14.27 16.00
N HIS A 118 -14.17 13.75 16.42
CA HIS A 118 -13.31 14.52 17.32
C HIS A 118 -12.97 15.82 16.59
N PRO A 119 -13.22 17.01 17.18
CA PRO A 119 -13.12 18.31 16.50
C PRO A 119 -11.69 18.71 16.10
N SER A 120 -10.74 17.76 16.05
CA SER A 120 -9.32 17.98 15.79
C SER A 120 -8.76 17.15 14.64
N ILE A 121 -9.55 16.28 13.98
CA ILE A 121 -9.02 15.46 12.88
C ILE A 121 -9.30 16.15 11.54
N HIS A 122 -8.32 16.92 11.07
CA HIS A 122 -8.24 17.40 9.70
C HIS A 122 -7.65 16.27 8.84
N ILE A 123 -8.50 15.51 8.15
CA ILE A 123 -8.04 14.56 7.14
C ILE A 123 -7.63 15.38 5.91
N HIS A 124 -6.32 15.56 5.70
CA HIS A 124 -5.79 16.09 4.44
C HIS A 124 -5.58 14.91 3.49
N ILE A 125 -6.36 14.93 2.40
CA ILE A 125 -6.29 14.01 1.26
C ILE A 125 -5.05 14.35 0.43
#